data_AF-A0AA41NA22-F1
#
_entry.id   AF-A0AA41NA22-F1
#
_cell.length_a   1.000
_cell.length_b   1.000
_cell.length_c   1.000
_cell.angle_alpha   90.00
_cell.angle_beta   90.00
_cell.angle_gamma   90.00
#
_symmetry.space_group_name_H-M   'P 1'
#
loop_
_entity.id
_entity.type
_entity.pdbx_description
1 polymer ?
#
loop_
_entity_poly.entity_id
_entity_poly.type
_entity_poly.pdbx_seq_one_letter_code
_entity_poly.pdbx_strand_id
1 'polypeptide(L)'
;MLQRRRAGSFAKARYAMGAKSGGPLQYASRMEPQVCVCASETQNGLQTFRVVRADTQTPEEVGPRESALRRGKGPTKTPEPEPSAAPQDPVNWFGILVPHSLRQAQTSFLQEGLQLAADIASLQTLIGWGGSQLRELQEKLKQLEPGAA
;
A
#
# COMPACT_ATOMS: atom_id res chain seq x y z
N MET A 1 -5.51 -12.13 -27.40
CA MET A 1 -4.07 -12.08 -27.02
C MET A 1 -3.73 -10.79 -26.28
N LEU A 2 -4.24 -10.58 -25.06
CA LEU A 2 -3.93 -9.39 -24.25
C LEU A 2 -3.94 -9.78 -22.77
N GLN A 3 -3.09 -9.16 -21.94
CA GLN A 3 -3.01 -9.29 -20.47
C GLN A 3 -2.05 -10.33 -19.85
N ARG A 4 -0.86 -10.61 -20.43
CA ARG A 4 0.22 -11.33 -19.70
C ARG A 4 1.47 -10.49 -19.36
N ARG A 5 1.41 -9.16 -19.46
CA ARG A 5 2.61 -8.29 -19.34
C ARG A 5 2.80 -7.53 -18.02
N ARG A 6 1.91 -7.63 -17.03
CA ARG A 6 2.01 -6.74 -15.84
C ARG A 6 2.80 -7.33 -14.66
N ALA A 7 2.58 -8.59 -14.29
CA ALA A 7 3.35 -9.24 -13.20
C ALA A 7 4.84 -9.48 -13.53
N GLY A 8 5.19 -9.55 -14.82
CA GLY A 8 6.57 -9.78 -15.25
C GLY A 8 7.52 -8.61 -15.00
N SER A 9 7.00 -7.39 -14.81
CA SER A 9 7.80 -6.18 -14.62
C SER A 9 8.58 -6.20 -13.29
N PHE A 10 7.93 -6.60 -12.21
CA PHE A 10 8.58 -6.76 -10.90
C PHE A 10 9.58 -7.92 -10.89
N ALA A 11 9.22 -9.04 -11.51
CA ALA A 11 10.14 -10.17 -11.68
C ALA A 11 11.40 -9.76 -12.49
N LYS A 12 11.22 -8.96 -13.56
CA LYS A 12 12.31 -8.39 -14.35
C LYS A 12 13.17 -7.40 -13.56
N ALA A 13 12.55 -6.58 -12.70
CA ALA A 13 13.27 -5.69 -11.80
C ALA A 13 14.13 -6.47 -10.79
N ARG A 14 13.58 -7.52 -10.17
CA ARG A 14 14.33 -8.39 -9.25
C ARG A 14 15.47 -9.13 -9.94
N TYR A 15 15.25 -9.61 -11.17
CA TYR A 15 16.32 -10.23 -11.96
C TYR A 15 17.46 -9.24 -12.24
N ALA A 16 17.12 -7.99 -12.61
CA ALA A 16 18.11 -6.96 -12.91
C ALA A 16 18.88 -6.47 -11.66
N MET A 17 18.23 -6.36 -10.50
CA MET A 17 18.87 -5.91 -9.26
C MET A 17 19.53 -7.05 -8.45
N GLY A 18 19.25 -8.31 -8.81
CA GLY A 18 19.65 -9.48 -8.02
C GLY A 18 18.88 -9.60 -6.70
N ALA A 19 19.41 -10.38 -5.75
CA ALA A 19 18.80 -10.59 -4.43
C ALA A 19 18.96 -9.39 -3.47
N LYS A 20 19.53 -8.28 -3.92
CA LYS A 20 19.73 -7.07 -3.12
C LYS A 20 18.41 -6.30 -3.04
N SER A 21 17.58 -6.61 -2.06
CA SER A 21 16.50 -5.73 -1.64
C SER A 21 17.08 -4.57 -0.83
N GLY A 22 16.51 -3.36 -0.98
CA GLY A 22 16.82 -2.28 -0.05
C GLY A 22 16.45 -2.71 1.37
N GLY A 23 17.45 -2.79 2.25
CA GLY A 23 17.22 -3.11 3.65
C GLY A 23 16.58 -1.93 4.38
N PRO A 24 16.04 -2.13 5.60
CA PRO A 24 15.43 -1.05 6.40
C PRO A 24 16.35 0.16 6.63
N LEU A 25 17.67 -0.03 6.50
CA LEU A 25 18.69 1.01 6.57
C LEU A 25 18.65 2.02 5.39
N GLN A 26 17.92 1.73 4.31
CA GLN A 26 17.80 2.61 3.14
C GLN A 26 16.54 3.47 3.16
N TYR A 27 15.66 3.28 4.14
CA TYR A 27 14.49 4.13 4.32
C TYR A 27 14.93 5.49 4.87
N ALA A 28 14.28 6.55 4.38
CA ALA A 28 14.40 7.85 5.01
C ALA A 28 13.78 7.81 6.42
N SER A 29 14.30 8.63 7.34
CA SER A 29 13.75 8.73 8.71
C SER A 29 12.28 9.17 8.75
N ARG A 30 11.77 9.74 7.65
CA ARG A 30 10.36 10.09 7.43
C ARG A 30 9.99 9.68 6.00
N MET A 31 8.87 8.98 5.85
CA MET A 31 8.34 8.56 4.54
C MET A 31 6.93 9.10 4.38
N GLU A 32 6.68 9.78 3.27
CA GLU A 32 5.34 10.22 2.88
C GLU A 32 4.75 9.22 1.89
N PRO A 33 3.51 8.75 2.08
CA PRO A 33 2.84 7.96 1.07
C PRO A 33 2.61 8.82 -0.18
N GLN A 34 2.73 8.25 -1.37
CA GLN A 34 2.35 8.93 -2.62
C GLN A 34 0.84 8.84 -2.87
N VAL A 35 0.21 7.78 -2.37
CA VAL A 35 -1.18 7.42 -2.62
C VAL A 35 -1.76 6.85 -1.34
N CYS A 36 -2.97 7.30 -1.00
CA CYS A 36 -3.74 6.86 0.15
C CYS A 36 -5.03 6.17 -0.32
N VAL A 37 -5.58 5.29 0.53
CA VAL A 37 -6.91 4.74 0.34
C VAL A 37 -7.84 5.37 1.37
N CYS A 38 -8.84 6.09 0.89
CA CYS A 38 -9.87 6.67 1.73
C CYS A 38 -11.07 5.75 1.78
N ALA A 39 -11.56 5.47 2.98
CA ALA A 39 -12.86 4.86 3.17
C ALA A 39 -13.93 5.95 3.23
N SER A 40 -14.99 5.81 2.43
CA SER A 40 -16.17 6.66 2.48
C SER A 40 -17.41 5.81 2.65
N GLU A 41 -18.47 6.41 3.17
CA GLU A 41 -19.77 5.75 3.28
C GLU A 41 -20.63 6.08 2.06
N THR A 42 -21.32 5.09 1.52
CA THR A 42 -22.31 5.27 0.44
C THR A 42 -23.69 5.57 1.01
N GLN A 43 -24.62 5.96 0.12
CA GLN A 43 -26.02 6.26 0.48
C GLN A 43 -26.74 5.13 1.22
N ASN A 44 -26.26 3.89 1.09
CA ASN A 44 -26.82 2.70 1.75
C ASN A 44 -26.13 2.37 3.09
N GLY A 45 -25.27 3.25 3.60
CA GLY A 45 -24.46 3.02 4.80
C GLY A 45 -23.28 2.07 4.60
N LEU A 46 -22.93 1.74 3.35
CA LEU A 46 -21.85 0.80 3.04
C LEU A 46 -20.53 1.50 2.81
N GLN A 47 -19.48 0.92 3.36
CA GLN A 47 -18.13 1.43 3.18
C GLN A 47 -17.60 1.12 1.77
N THR A 48 -17.19 2.17 1.07
CA THR A 48 -16.50 2.12 -0.22
C THR A 48 -15.11 2.69 -0.09
N PHE A 49 -14.20 2.18 -0.89
CA PHE A 49 -12.79 2.57 -0.88
C PHE A 49 -12.46 3.34 -2.14
N ARG A 50 -11.73 4.45 -1.99
CA ARG A 50 -11.24 5.26 -3.09
C ARG A 50 -9.73 5.47 -2.94
N VAL A 51 -9.03 5.27 -4.03
CA VAL A 51 -7.61 5.61 -4.14
C VAL A 51 -7.48 7.10 -4.42
N VAL A 52 -6.73 7.82 -3.58
CA VAL A 52 -6.52 9.27 -3.68
C VAL A 52 -5.02 9.55 -3.60
N ARG A 53 -4.53 10.52 -4.39
CA ARG A 53 -3.13 10.96 -4.24
C ARG A 53 -2.97 11.64 -2.88
N ALA A 54 -1.86 11.33 -2.22
CA ALA A 54 -1.58 11.84 -0.89
C ALA A 54 -1.13 13.31 -0.99
N ASP A 55 -2.10 14.22 -0.99
CA ASP A 55 -1.81 15.65 -0.94
C ASP A 55 -1.71 16.03 0.55
N THR A 56 -0.49 16.01 1.09
CA THR A 56 -0.14 16.47 2.45
C THR A 56 -0.90 15.79 3.60
N GLN A 57 -0.76 14.47 3.76
CA GLN A 57 -1.12 13.80 5.02
C GLN A 57 0.15 13.54 5.85
N THR A 58 0.02 13.58 7.17
CA THR A 58 1.14 13.63 8.13
C THR A 58 2.16 12.47 7.97
N PRO A 59 3.48 12.75 8.02
CA PRO A 59 4.53 11.74 7.85
C PRO A 59 4.41 10.58 8.82
N GLU A 60 4.56 9.37 8.31
CA GLU A 60 4.76 8.16 9.13
C GLU A 60 6.26 7.99 9.44
N GLU A 61 6.58 7.74 10.72
CA GLU A 61 7.94 7.42 11.17
C GLU A 61 8.19 5.91 10.98
N VAL A 62 8.87 5.55 9.87
CA VAL A 62 9.05 4.15 9.43
C VAL A 62 10.35 3.51 9.97
N GLY A 63 11.04 4.18 10.91
CA GLY A 63 12.31 3.70 11.46
C GLY A 63 12.16 2.78 12.68
N PRO A 64 12.89 1.65 12.76
CA PRO A 64 13.05 0.91 14.01
C PRO A 64 13.70 1.82 15.06
N ARG A 65 13.01 2.06 16.18
CA ARG A 65 13.51 2.79 17.35
C ARG A 65 14.45 1.91 18.17
N GLU A 66 15.45 1.30 17.54
CA GLU A 66 16.40 0.42 18.21
C GLU A 66 17.74 1.14 18.39
N SER A 67 17.88 1.73 19.59
CA SER A 67 19.15 2.08 20.19
C SER A 67 19.94 0.81 20.53
N ALA A 68 20.56 0.17 19.53
CA ALA A 68 21.50 -0.94 19.76
C ALA A 68 22.85 -0.62 19.10
N LEU A 69 23.65 0.05 19.91
CA LEU A 69 25.05 0.41 19.73
C LEU A 69 25.92 -0.75 19.21
N ARG A 70 26.65 -0.49 18.12
CA ARG A 70 27.99 -1.05 17.90
C ARG A 70 28.93 0.09 17.53
N ARG A 71 29.42 0.78 18.56
CA ARG A 71 30.57 1.71 18.48
C ARG A 71 31.78 0.98 17.88
N GLY A 72 32.25 1.44 16.72
CA GLY A 72 33.64 1.29 16.28
C GLY A 72 34.34 2.64 16.43
N LYS A 73 35.49 2.68 17.11
CA LYS A 73 36.26 3.89 17.48
C LYS A 73 36.98 4.53 16.27
N GLY A 74 36.98 5.86 16.18
CA GLY A 74 37.99 6.65 15.43
C GLY A 74 37.49 8.05 15.01
N PRO A 75 38.26 9.15 15.16
CA PRO A 75 37.74 10.52 15.32
C PRO A 75 37.79 11.36 14.04
N THR A 76 36.87 12.32 13.85
CA THR A 76 37.12 13.74 13.48
C THR A 76 35.78 14.49 13.54
N LYS A 77 35.79 15.65 14.21
CA LYS A 77 34.67 16.59 14.33
C LYS A 77 34.51 17.37 13.01
N THR A 78 33.33 17.33 12.40
CA THR A 78 32.88 18.28 11.35
C THR A 78 31.35 18.37 11.43
N PRO A 79 30.74 19.57 11.35
CA PRO A 79 29.41 19.83 11.87
C PRO A 79 28.31 19.12 11.10
N GLU A 80 27.25 18.81 11.86
CA GLU A 80 25.96 18.28 11.44
C GLU A 80 25.49 18.94 10.13
N PRO A 81 25.39 18.19 9.02
CA PRO A 81 24.62 18.64 7.88
C PRO A 81 23.15 18.52 8.27
N GLU A 82 22.46 19.66 8.26
CA GLU A 82 21.01 19.80 8.14
C GLU A 82 20.38 18.59 7.43
N PRO A 83 19.23 18.04 7.89
CA PRO A 83 18.55 16.96 7.22
C PRO A 83 18.09 17.43 5.84
N SER A 84 18.98 17.32 4.87
CA SER A 84 18.74 17.52 3.45
C SER A 84 17.48 16.76 3.11
N ALA A 85 16.48 17.49 2.64
CA ALA A 85 15.19 16.98 2.19
C ALA A 85 15.35 15.58 1.59
N ALA A 86 14.79 14.58 2.27
CA ALA A 86 14.84 13.21 1.80
C ALA A 86 14.30 13.16 0.36
N PRO A 87 14.84 12.31 -0.52
CA PRO A 87 14.34 12.19 -1.88
C PRO A 87 12.83 11.89 -1.85
N GLN A 88 12.03 12.83 -2.36
CA GLN A 88 10.56 12.80 -2.36
C GLN A 88 9.97 11.60 -3.12
N ASP A 89 10.78 10.95 -3.97
CA ASP A 89 10.38 9.76 -4.71
C ASP A 89 11.10 8.52 -4.15
N PRO A 90 10.37 7.57 -3.54
CA PRO A 90 10.91 6.34 -2.98
C PRO A 90 11.62 5.47 -4.03
N VAL A 91 11.40 5.70 -5.33
CA VAL A 91 12.16 5.00 -6.37
C VAL A 91 13.63 5.43 -6.40
N ASN A 92 13.93 6.66 -5.98
CA ASN A 92 15.30 7.20 -6.00
C ASN A 92 16.16 6.67 -4.84
N TRP A 93 15.55 5.99 -3.86
CA TRP A 93 16.28 5.29 -2.80
C TRP A 93 17.12 4.12 -3.33
N PHE A 94 16.78 3.61 -4.51
CA PHE A 94 17.57 2.60 -5.22
C PHE A 94 18.79 3.18 -5.97
N GLY A 95 19.05 4.49 -5.82
CA GLY A 95 20.19 5.18 -6.42
C GLY A 95 19.98 5.62 -7.88
N ILE A 96 21.06 6.04 -8.54
CA ILE A 96 21.03 6.63 -9.89
C ILE A 96 20.57 5.61 -10.96
N LEU A 97 20.74 4.31 -10.69
CA LEU A 97 20.51 3.24 -11.66
C LEU A 97 19.28 2.38 -11.32
N VAL A 98 18.12 3.04 -11.24
CA VAL A 98 16.82 2.35 -11.13
C VAL A 98 16.49 1.66 -12.46
N PRO A 99 16.29 0.33 -12.49
CA PRO A 99 15.86 -0.34 -13.70
C PRO A 99 14.51 0.19 -14.19
N HIS A 100 14.39 0.42 -15.50
CA HIS A 100 13.14 0.89 -16.11
C HIS A 100 11.93 -0.01 -15.77
N SER A 101 12.16 -1.32 -15.63
CA SER A 101 11.11 -2.26 -15.22
C SER A 101 10.59 -2.02 -13.79
N LEU A 102 11.43 -1.49 -12.89
CA LEU A 102 11.00 -1.14 -11.53
C LEU A 102 10.11 0.10 -11.55
N ARG A 103 10.50 1.13 -12.30
CA ARG A 103 9.68 2.34 -12.52
C ARG A 103 8.32 1.95 -13.10
N GLN A 104 8.32 1.10 -14.13
CA GLN A 104 7.09 0.62 -14.76
C GLN A 104 6.23 -0.24 -13.81
N ALA A 105 6.86 -1.09 -12.99
CA ALA A 105 6.14 -1.88 -11.98
C ALA A 105 5.45 -0.97 -10.97
N GLN A 106 6.15 0.03 -10.43
CA GLN A 106 5.60 1.00 -9.49
C GLN A 106 4.43 1.80 -10.11
N THR A 107 4.60 2.34 -11.32
CA THR A 107 3.53 3.12 -11.97
C THR A 107 2.28 2.27 -12.24
N SER A 108 2.45 1.06 -12.79
CA SER A 108 1.31 0.17 -13.05
C SER A 108 0.62 -0.30 -11.77
N PHE A 109 1.38 -0.56 -10.72
CA PHE A 109 0.82 -0.94 -9.43
C PHE A 109 0.04 0.21 -8.78
N LEU A 110 0.59 1.42 -8.75
CA LEU A 110 -0.06 2.59 -8.16
C LEU A 110 -1.31 3.03 -8.94
N GLN A 111 -1.27 2.96 -10.27
CA GLN A 111 -2.41 3.41 -11.11
C GLN A 111 -3.51 2.37 -11.22
N GLU A 112 -3.17 1.11 -11.46
CA GLU A 112 -4.15 0.08 -11.82
C GLU A 112 -4.32 -0.94 -10.69
N GLY A 113 -3.21 -1.38 -10.10
CA GLY A 113 -3.23 -2.41 -9.05
C GLY A 113 -4.00 -1.94 -7.82
N LEU A 114 -3.69 -0.73 -7.34
CA LEU A 114 -4.33 -0.17 -6.15
C LEU A 114 -5.79 0.21 -6.40
N GLN A 115 -6.11 0.75 -7.58
CA GLN A 115 -7.49 1.06 -7.96
C GLN A 115 -8.34 -0.21 -7.99
N LEU A 116 -7.85 -1.26 -8.65
CA LEU A 116 -8.53 -2.54 -8.70
C LEU A 116 -8.72 -3.15 -7.31
N ALA A 117 -7.72 -3.04 -6.43
CA ALA A 117 -7.83 -3.53 -5.06
C ALA A 117 -8.93 -2.78 -4.27
N ALA A 118 -9.02 -1.46 -4.42
CA ALA A 118 -10.06 -0.65 -3.80
C ALA A 118 -11.47 -1.00 -4.32
N ASP A 119 -11.59 -1.24 -5.63
CA ASP A 119 -12.85 -1.66 -6.24
C ASP A 119 -13.27 -3.05 -5.73
N ILE A 120 -12.34 -4.00 -5.66
CA ILE A 120 -12.58 -5.35 -5.11
C ILE A 120 -13.02 -5.26 -3.65
N ALA A 121 -12.31 -4.50 -2.82
CA ALA A 121 -12.67 -4.32 -1.41
C ALA A 121 -14.08 -3.72 -1.25
N SER A 122 -14.44 -2.75 -2.09
CA SER A 122 -15.78 -2.16 -2.08
C SER A 122 -16.86 -3.18 -2.47
N LEU A 123 -16.59 -4.01 -3.48
CA LEU A 123 -17.49 -5.10 -3.87
C LEU A 123 -17.61 -6.18 -2.79
N GLN A 124 -16.51 -6.51 -2.10
CA GLN A 124 -16.53 -7.46 -0.99
C GLN A 124 -17.43 -6.98 0.15
N THR A 125 -17.35 -5.69 0.51
CA THR A 125 -18.26 -5.08 1.49
C THR A 125 -19.72 -5.19 1.05
N LEU A 126 -20.02 -4.89 -0.22
CA LEU A 126 -21.37 -4.97 -0.76
C LEU A 126 -21.93 -6.40 -0.74
N ILE A 127 -21.14 -7.38 -1.16
CA ILE A 127 -21.54 -8.80 -1.16
C ILE A 127 -21.76 -9.29 0.27
N GLY A 128 -20.86 -8.95 1.20
CA GLY A 128 -20.99 -9.30 2.60
C GLY A 128 -22.28 -8.74 3.21
N TRP A 129 -22.60 -7.48 2.92
CA TRP A 129 -23.84 -6.86 3.34
C TRP A 129 -25.07 -7.57 2.74
N GLY A 130 -25.09 -7.80 1.42
CA GLY A 130 -26.20 -8.50 0.77
C GLY A 130 -26.43 -9.91 1.34
N GLY A 131 -25.35 -10.63 1.63
CA GLY A 131 -25.43 -11.95 2.27
C GLY A 131 -25.99 -11.89 3.70
N SER A 132 -25.68 -10.84 4.46
CA SER A 132 -26.25 -10.63 5.79
C SER A 132 -27.75 -10.36 5.75
N GLN A 133 -28.20 -9.52 4.81
CA GLN A 133 -29.62 -9.16 4.63
C GLN A 133 -30.46 -10.37 4.22
N LEU A 134 -29.97 -11.18 3.27
CA LEU A 134 -30.66 -12.40 2.86
C LEU A 134 -30.81 -13.39 4.01
N ARG A 135 -29.76 -13.56 4.82
CA ARG A 135 -29.79 -14.44 5.98
C ARG A 135 -30.81 -13.96 7.02
N GLU A 136 -30.84 -12.66 7.29
CA GLU A 136 -31.82 -12.07 8.21
C GLU A 136 -33.26 -12.30 7.73
N LEU A 137 -33.52 -12.09 6.44
CA LEU A 137 -34.84 -12.35 5.84
C LEU A 137 -35.22 -13.83 5.90
N GLN A 138 -34.28 -14.74 5.65
CA GLN A 138 -34.50 -16.18 5.76
C GLN A 138 -34.85 -16.60 7.19
N GLU A 139 -34.17 -16.07 8.21
CA GLU A 139 -34.50 -16.35 9.60
C GLU A 139 -35.88 -15.79 9.97
N LYS A 140 -36.22 -14.57 9.53
CA LYS A 140 -37.57 -14.00 9.74
C LYS A 140 -38.66 -14.85 9.09
N LEU A 141 -38.43 -15.37 7.88
CA LEU A 141 -39.37 -16.28 7.22
C LEU A 141 -39.57 -17.58 8.00
N LYS A 142 -38.50 -18.21 8.51
CA LYS A 142 -38.61 -19.40 9.36
C LYS A 142 -39.42 -19.15 10.63
N GLN A 143 -39.26 -17.97 11.25
CA GLN A 143 -40.01 -17.57 12.44
C GLN A 143 -41.50 -17.29 12.16
N LEU A 144 -41.84 -16.97 10.91
CA LEU A 144 -43.21 -16.73 10.44
C LEU A 144 -43.91 -17.99 9.92
N GLU A 145 -43.19 -19.11 9.81
CA GLU A 145 -43.75 -20.41 9.44
C GLU A 145 -43.99 -21.39 10.63
N PRO A 146 -44.50 -21.00 11.82
CA PRO A 146 -44.79 -21.95 12.89
C PRO A 146 -46.18 -22.59 12.77
N GLY A 147 -46.85 -22.57 11.62
CA GLY A 147 -48.25 -23.00 11.52
C GLY A 147 -48.77 -23.25 10.11
N ALA A 148 -48.14 -24.18 9.39
CA ALA A 148 -48.78 -24.90 8.29
C ALA A 148 -48.96 -26.36 8.74
N ALA A 149 -49.96 -26.58 9.59
CA ALA A 149 -50.45 -27.90 10.00
C ALA A 149 -51.94 -28.00 9.64
#